data_AF-A0A535FJL1-F1
#
_entry.id   AF-A0A535FJL1-F1
#
_cell.length_a   1.000
_cell.length_b   1.000
_cell.length_c   1.000
_cell.angle_alpha   90.00
_cell.angle_beta   90.00
_cell.angle_gamma   90.00
#
_symmetry.space_group_name_H-M   'P 1'
#
loop_
_entity.id
_entity.type
_entity.pdbx_description
1 polymer ?
#
loop_
_entity_poly.entity_id
_entity_poly.type
_entity_poly.pdbx_seq_one_letter_code
_entity_poly.pdbx_strand_id
1 'polypeptide(L)'
;MSKFAESKHTNLVDFSVEDWDNHYGFKGQALTFIESQLRDGKLLFLLDALDEAAIGRQKDERYATYKRVFEAIEQLSRSYPQLPIVVTARIAGYRQLAPLPFPEYEVLPFRPAEIRLFIEKWFGQPDPQAGTPDPRQVALGQELNDKLHNTIRIQTLVTNPLLLSLTTILYQKHHDLPTRRVDLYKRCSKLLLEGWDKTRLILRPSILDTDQKEQLRRTDCLIDHIVYQLYGLTEDEIAIVEGNVQ
;
A
#
# COMPACT_ATOMS: atom_id res chain seq x y z
N MET A 1 7.68 -0.82 -10.13
CA MET A 1 7.71 -0.82 -11.62
C MET A 1 8.00 0.53 -12.26
N SER A 2 7.72 1.65 -11.59
CA SER A 2 7.95 3.02 -12.11
C SER A 2 9.36 3.27 -12.65
N LYS A 3 10.42 2.90 -11.92
CA LYS A 3 11.81 3.06 -12.40
C LYS A 3 12.07 2.42 -13.77
N PHE A 4 11.53 1.22 -13.99
CA PHE A 4 11.64 0.54 -15.28
C PHE A 4 10.80 1.25 -16.36
N ALA A 5 9.61 1.73 -15.99
CA ALA A 5 8.74 2.52 -16.86
C ALA A 5 9.37 3.87 -17.29
N GLU A 6 10.22 4.46 -16.45
CA GLU A 6 10.99 5.69 -16.77
C GLU A 6 12.29 5.38 -17.53
N SER A 7 12.80 4.16 -17.42
CA SER A 7 14.03 3.74 -18.10
C SER A 7 13.82 3.55 -19.61
N LYS A 8 14.94 3.53 -20.35
CA LYS A 8 14.96 3.22 -21.79
C LYS A 8 14.98 1.71 -22.09
N HIS A 9 15.02 0.87 -21.06
CA HIS A 9 15.11 -0.57 -21.21
C HIS A 9 13.79 -1.17 -21.71
N THR A 10 13.89 -2.14 -22.62
CA THR A 10 12.75 -2.94 -23.07
C THR A 10 12.71 -4.31 -22.40
N ASN A 11 13.82 -4.73 -21.79
CA ASN A 11 13.97 -6.02 -21.14
C ASN A 11 14.18 -5.83 -19.63
N LEU A 12 13.42 -6.58 -18.82
CA LEU A 12 13.49 -6.52 -17.37
C LEU A 12 14.82 -7.07 -16.81
N VAL A 13 15.43 -8.06 -17.48
CA VAL A 13 16.73 -8.60 -17.07
C VAL A 13 17.82 -7.55 -17.30
N ASP A 14 17.86 -6.92 -18.47
CA ASP A 14 18.86 -5.89 -18.80
C ASP A 14 18.76 -4.69 -17.84
N PHE A 15 17.53 -4.26 -17.55
CA PHE A 15 17.27 -3.25 -16.52
C PHE A 15 17.77 -3.70 -15.14
N SER A 16 17.50 -4.94 -14.74
CA SER A 16 17.91 -5.46 -13.44
C SER A 16 19.43 -5.55 -13.34
N VAL A 17 20.12 -5.95 -14.40
CA VAL A 17 21.59 -5.97 -14.46
C VAL A 17 22.16 -4.59 -14.24
N GLU A 18 21.70 -3.59 -15.00
CA GLU A 18 22.17 -2.20 -14.84
C GLU A 18 21.86 -1.65 -13.45
N ASP A 19 20.64 -1.85 -12.95
CA ASP A 19 20.24 -1.37 -11.62
C ASP A 19 21.06 -2.03 -10.51
N TRP A 20 21.37 -3.32 -10.64
CA TRP A 20 22.15 -4.09 -9.66
C TRP A 20 23.64 -3.70 -9.66
N ASP A 21 24.22 -3.53 -10.84
CA ASP A 21 25.59 -3.06 -10.97
C ASP A 21 25.78 -1.66 -10.37
N ASN A 22 24.80 -0.77 -10.56
CA ASN A 22 24.87 0.61 -10.08
C ASN A 22 24.59 0.76 -8.58
N HIS A 23 23.65 -0.02 -8.01
CA HIS A 23 23.16 0.22 -6.65
C HIS A 23 23.58 -0.85 -5.62
N TYR A 24 23.99 -2.04 -6.06
CA TYR A 24 24.20 -3.19 -5.18
C TYR A 24 25.62 -3.77 -5.23
N GLY A 25 26.55 -3.06 -5.89
CA GLY A 25 27.98 -3.38 -5.82
C GLY A 25 28.41 -4.60 -6.63
N PHE A 26 27.62 -5.01 -7.64
CA PHE A 26 27.94 -6.14 -8.52
C PHE A 26 29.08 -5.83 -9.51
N LYS A 27 29.41 -4.56 -9.77
CA LYS A 27 30.60 -4.12 -10.53
C LYS A 27 30.77 -4.82 -11.90
N GLY A 28 29.67 -5.00 -12.63
CA GLY A 28 29.64 -5.64 -13.95
C GLY A 28 29.47 -7.16 -13.91
N GLN A 29 29.20 -7.73 -12.73
CA GLN A 29 28.98 -9.18 -12.55
C GLN A 29 27.51 -9.54 -12.35
N ALA A 30 26.60 -8.56 -12.36
CA ALA A 30 25.18 -8.81 -12.12
C ALA A 30 24.58 -9.80 -13.15
N LEU A 31 24.94 -9.68 -14.43
CA LEU A 31 24.47 -10.60 -15.47
C LEU A 31 24.87 -12.04 -15.19
N THR A 32 26.16 -12.31 -14.97
CA THR A 32 26.67 -13.64 -14.66
C THR A 32 26.01 -14.23 -13.42
N PHE A 33 25.78 -13.41 -12.39
CA PHE A 33 25.10 -13.84 -11.19
C PHE A 33 23.63 -14.21 -11.48
N ILE A 34 22.87 -13.34 -12.16
CA ILE A 34 21.48 -13.61 -12.52
C ILE A 34 21.37 -14.87 -13.37
N GLU A 35 22.22 -15.05 -14.39
CA GLU A 35 22.24 -16.24 -15.23
C GLU A 35 22.53 -17.52 -14.43
N SER A 36 23.48 -17.46 -13.49
CA SER A 36 23.78 -18.58 -12.59
C SER A 36 22.58 -18.93 -11.71
N GLN A 37 21.94 -17.92 -11.10
CA GLN A 37 20.79 -18.13 -10.21
C GLN A 37 19.55 -18.62 -10.98
N LEU A 38 19.36 -18.16 -12.22
CA LEU A 38 18.33 -18.65 -13.14
C LEU A 38 18.54 -20.14 -13.46
N ARG A 39 19.78 -20.51 -13.82
CA ARG A 39 20.14 -21.91 -14.12
C ARG A 39 19.90 -22.82 -12.92
N ASP A 40 20.20 -22.35 -11.73
CA ASP A 40 20.01 -23.08 -10.47
C ASP A 40 18.55 -23.10 -9.98
N GLY A 41 17.63 -22.39 -10.64
CA GLY A 41 16.23 -22.27 -10.20
C GLY A 41 16.07 -21.53 -8.86
N LYS A 42 17.04 -20.69 -8.49
CA LYS A 42 17.10 -19.96 -7.21
C LYS A 42 16.63 -18.52 -7.29
N LEU A 43 16.11 -18.11 -8.45
CA LEU A 43 15.68 -16.74 -8.71
C LEU A 43 14.15 -16.66 -8.72
N LEU A 44 13.62 -15.59 -8.14
CA LEU A 44 12.20 -15.23 -8.12
C LEU A 44 12.09 -13.75 -8.46
N PHE A 45 11.24 -13.40 -9.43
CA PHE A 45 10.96 -12.02 -9.78
C PHE A 45 9.69 -11.53 -9.08
N LEU A 46 9.84 -10.50 -8.25
CA LEU A 46 8.73 -9.81 -7.58
C LEU A 46 8.55 -8.42 -8.20
N LEU A 47 7.48 -8.25 -8.97
CA LEU A 47 7.17 -7.02 -9.70
C LEU A 47 6.04 -6.27 -8.98
N ASP A 48 6.43 -5.29 -8.16
CA ASP A 48 5.49 -4.52 -7.36
C ASP A 48 4.82 -3.39 -8.16
N ALA A 49 3.51 -3.26 -7.95
CA ALA A 49 2.63 -2.19 -8.42
C ALA A 49 2.73 -1.91 -9.93
N LEU A 50 2.27 -2.84 -10.76
CA LEU A 50 2.20 -2.67 -12.22
C LEU A 50 1.36 -1.44 -12.64
N ASP A 51 0.33 -1.07 -11.87
CA ASP A 51 -0.47 0.13 -12.16
C ASP A 51 0.33 1.44 -12.08
N GLU A 52 1.46 1.45 -11.37
CA GLU A 52 2.38 2.59 -11.32
C GLU A 52 3.26 2.72 -12.57
N ALA A 53 3.22 1.75 -13.49
CA ALA A 53 3.94 1.82 -14.76
C ALA A 53 3.28 2.78 -15.78
N ALA A 54 2.04 3.18 -15.55
CA ALA A 54 1.30 4.10 -16.41
C ALA A 54 1.75 5.56 -16.17
N ILE A 55 2.91 5.92 -16.73
CA ILE A 55 3.57 7.22 -16.53
C ILE A 55 3.33 8.13 -17.74
N GLY A 56 3.05 9.40 -17.47
CA GLY A 56 2.81 10.42 -18.50
C GLY A 56 1.78 11.44 -18.06
N ARG A 57 1.74 12.59 -18.74
CA ARG A 57 0.69 13.60 -18.50
C ARG A 57 -0.54 13.30 -19.32
N GLN A 58 -0.33 12.76 -20.52
CA GLN A 58 -1.40 12.44 -21.46
C GLN A 58 -1.80 10.96 -21.35
N LYS A 59 -3.04 10.66 -21.74
CA LYS A 59 -3.58 9.29 -21.70
C LYS A 59 -2.77 8.33 -22.58
N ASP A 60 -2.35 8.78 -23.76
CA ASP A 60 -1.61 7.96 -24.71
C ASP A 60 -0.20 7.63 -24.22
N GLU A 61 0.46 8.57 -23.55
CA GLU A 61 1.78 8.33 -22.91
C GLU A 61 1.67 7.28 -21.81
N ARG A 62 0.67 7.41 -20.92
CA ARG A 62 0.40 6.47 -19.84
C ARG A 62 0.10 5.06 -20.37
N TYR A 63 -0.69 4.98 -21.43
CA TYR A 63 -1.01 3.71 -22.08
C TYR A 63 0.23 3.09 -22.72
N ALA A 64 1.05 3.87 -23.43
CA ALA A 64 2.26 3.39 -24.09
C ALA A 64 3.30 2.87 -23.08
N THR A 65 3.52 3.60 -21.97
CA THR A 65 4.44 3.17 -20.90
C THR A 65 3.94 1.91 -20.21
N TYR A 66 2.66 1.87 -19.85
CA TYR A 66 2.03 0.68 -19.28
C TYR A 66 2.16 -0.54 -20.20
N LYS A 67 1.82 -0.38 -21.50
CA LYS A 67 1.91 -1.44 -22.51
C LYS A 67 3.34 -1.96 -22.67
N ARG A 68 4.33 -1.08 -22.72
CA ARG A 68 5.75 -1.48 -22.80
C ARG A 68 6.16 -2.33 -21.61
N VAL A 69 5.79 -1.93 -20.40
CA VAL A 69 6.11 -2.70 -19.19
C VAL A 69 5.38 -4.04 -19.19
N PHE A 70 4.11 -4.04 -19.58
CA PHE A 70 3.31 -5.26 -19.73
C PHE A 70 3.95 -6.25 -20.70
N GLU A 71 4.35 -5.79 -21.89
CA GLU A 71 5.02 -6.61 -22.92
C GLU A 71 6.37 -7.15 -22.43
N ALA A 72 7.13 -6.36 -21.65
CA ALA A 72 8.39 -6.81 -21.07
C ALA A 72 8.19 -7.95 -20.05
N ILE A 73 7.08 -7.93 -19.28
CA ILE A 73 6.71 -9.01 -18.37
C ILE A 73 6.33 -10.27 -19.15
N GLU A 74 5.53 -10.13 -20.21
CA GLU A 74 5.21 -11.26 -21.08
C GLU A 74 6.47 -11.87 -21.70
N GLN A 75 7.37 -11.03 -22.22
CA GLN A 75 8.63 -11.48 -22.80
C GLN A 75 9.49 -12.21 -21.77
N LEU A 76 9.61 -11.69 -20.55
CA LEU A 76 10.33 -12.35 -19.45
C LEU A 76 9.76 -13.75 -19.18
N SER A 77 8.44 -13.89 -19.07
CA SER A 77 7.79 -15.17 -18.81
C SER A 77 8.02 -16.20 -19.92
N ARG A 78 8.04 -15.77 -21.19
CA ARG A 78 8.28 -16.64 -22.35
C ARG A 78 9.76 -17.04 -22.47
N SER A 79 10.66 -16.12 -22.12
CA SER A 79 12.10 -16.33 -22.23
C SER A 79 12.61 -17.24 -21.12
N TYR A 80 11.97 -17.20 -19.95
CA TYR A 80 12.34 -18.02 -18.78
C TYR A 80 11.11 -18.75 -18.21
N PRO A 81 10.62 -19.82 -18.85
CA PRO A 81 9.40 -20.52 -18.42
C PRO A 81 9.48 -21.13 -17.02
N GLN A 82 10.69 -21.37 -16.52
CA GLN A 82 10.94 -21.94 -15.19
C GLN A 82 11.16 -20.88 -14.11
N LEU A 83 11.21 -19.58 -14.47
CA LEU A 83 11.38 -18.48 -13.52
C LEU A 83 10.04 -18.18 -12.85
N PRO A 84 9.90 -18.33 -11.52
CA PRO A 84 8.75 -17.84 -10.80
C PRO A 84 8.67 -16.31 -10.91
N ILE A 85 7.51 -15.80 -11.32
CA ILE A 85 7.22 -14.36 -11.44
C ILE A 85 5.93 -14.08 -10.67
N VAL A 86 5.98 -13.09 -9.77
CA VAL A 86 4.80 -12.57 -9.08
C VAL A 86 4.66 -11.10 -9.44
N VAL A 87 3.48 -10.73 -9.92
CA VAL A 87 3.14 -9.34 -10.25
C VAL A 87 2.00 -8.89 -9.36
N THR A 88 2.11 -7.69 -8.79
CA THR A 88 1.03 -7.05 -8.03
C THR A 88 0.53 -5.82 -8.79
N ALA A 89 -0.78 -5.56 -8.73
CA ALA A 89 -1.41 -4.42 -9.37
C ALA A 89 -2.72 -4.07 -8.67
N ARG A 90 -3.15 -2.81 -8.75
CA ARG A 90 -4.54 -2.44 -8.42
C ARG A 90 -5.50 -2.94 -9.51
N ILE A 91 -6.65 -3.46 -9.10
CA ILE A 91 -7.71 -3.96 -10.02
C ILE A 91 -8.07 -2.92 -11.09
N ALA A 92 -8.26 -1.66 -10.67
CA ALA A 92 -8.64 -0.56 -11.57
C ALA A 92 -7.58 -0.25 -12.64
N GLY A 93 -6.29 -0.45 -12.33
CA GLY A 93 -5.19 -0.21 -13.25
C GLY A 93 -4.83 -1.42 -14.11
N TYR A 94 -5.15 -2.63 -13.67
CA TYR A 94 -4.69 -3.86 -14.31
C TYR A 94 -5.47 -4.22 -15.58
N ARG A 95 -6.81 -4.08 -15.57
CA ARG A 95 -7.70 -4.49 -16.67
C ARG A 95 -7.68 -3.59 -17.92
N GLN A 96 -6.62 -2.82 -18.12
CA GLN A 96 -6.44 -1.95 -19.28
C GLN A 96 -6.04 -2.72 -20.54
N LEU A 97 -5.41 -3.89 -20.37
CA LEU A 97 -4.97 -4.79 -21.44
C LEU A 97 -5.55 -6.18 -21.21
N ALA A 98 -5.32 -7.09 -22.16
CA ALA A 98 -5.60 -8.50 -21.95
C ALA A 98 -4.84 -9.02 -20.70
N PRO A 99 -5.37 -10.02 -19.98
CA PRO A 99 -4.67 -10.66 -18.87
C PRO A 99 -3.26 -11.13 -19.23
N LEU A 100 -2.33 -11.03 -18.27
CA LEU A 100 -1.04 -11.70 -18.38
C LEU A 100 -1.22 -13.23 -18.42
N PRO A 101 -0.25 -14.00 -18.94
CA PRO A 101 -0.31 -15.47 -18.96
C PRO A 101 -0.08 -16.10 -17.57
N PHE A 102 -0.68 -15.52 -16.52
CA PHE A 102 -0.54 -15.92 -15.13
C PHE A 102 -1.92 -16.22 -14.52
N PRO A 103 -2.00 -17.12 -13.53
CA PRO A 103 -3.19 -17.23 -12.69
C PRO A 103 -3.42 -15.91 -11.93
N GLU A 104 -4.66 -15.43 -11.93
CA GLU A 104 -5.04 -14.19 -11.24
C GLU A 104 -5.56 -14.48 -9.84
N TYR A 105 -5.06 -13.73 -8.85
CA TYR A 105 -5.50 -13.81 -7.46
C TYR A 105 -5.90 -12.42 -6.97
N GLU A 106 -7.01 -12.35 -6.24
CA GLU A 106 -7.49 -11.11 -5.64
C GLU A 106 -7.27 -11.15 -4.12
N VAL A 107 -6.66 -10.08 -3.59
CA VAL A 107 -6.55 -9.90 -2.14
C VAL A 107 -7.90 -9.45 -1.60
N LEU A 108 -8.55 -10.34 -0.85
CA LEU A 108 -9.85 -10.05 -0.27
C LEU A 108 -9.74 -9.18 1.00
N PRO A 109 -10.79 -8.43 1.35
CA PRO A 109 -10.87 -7.75 2.64
C PRO A 109 -10.77 -8.73 3.81
N PHE A 110 -10.24 -8.27 4.94
CA PHE A 110 -10.18 -9.07 6.15
C PHE A 110 -11.58 -9.41 6.67
N ARG A 111 -11.70 -10.67 7.08
CA ARG A 111 -12.84 -11.22 7.80
C ARG A 111 -12.76 -10.82 9.27
N PRO A 112 -13.89 -10.83 10.02
CA PRO A 112 -13.90 -10.50 11.44
C PRO A 112 -12.88 -11.27 12.29
N ALA A 113 -12.64 -12.55 11.99
CA ALA A 113 -11.63 -13.35 12.68
C ALA A 113 -10.20 -12.90 12.37
N GLU A 114 -9.92 -12.46 11.15
CA GLU A 114 -8.61 -11.96 10.73
C GLU A 114 -8.32 -10.58 11.32
N ILE A 115 -9.34 -9.72 11.43
CA ILE A 115 -9.25 -8.44 12.15
C ILE A 115 -8.88 -8.67 13.62
N ARG A 116 -9.57 -9.61 14.28
CA ARG A 116 -9.30 -9.96 15.67
C ARG A 116 -7.85 -10.44 15.84
N LEU A 117 -7.44 -11.39 15.01
CA LEU A 117 -6.08 -11.93 15.03
C LEU A 117 -5.01 -10.88 14.72
N PHE A 118 -5.29 -9.95 13.81
CA PHE A 118 -4.39 -8.84 13.48
C PHE A 118 -4.15 -7.98 14.73
N ILE A 119 -5.21 -7.58 15.42
CA ILE A 119 -5.13 -6.73 16.61
C ILE A 119 -4.44 -7.48 17.75
N GLU A 120 -4.81 -8.74 17.99
CA GLU A 120 -4.15 -9.57 19.00
C GLU A 120 -2.64 -9.69 18.74
N LYS A 121 -2.24 -9.91 17.48
CA LYS A 121 -0.82 -9.94 17.13
C LYS A 121 -0.16 -8.57 17.28
N TRP A 122 -0.83 -7.48 16.91
CA TRP A 122 -0.29 -6.14 16.99
C TRP A 122 0.07 -5.75 18.44
N PHE A 123 -0.85 -5.99 19.37
CA PHE A 123 -0.65 -5.65 20.79
C PHE A 123 0.03 -6.76 21.60
N GLY A 124 0.01 -7.99 21.10
CA GLY A 124 0.55 -9.18 21.75
C GLY A 124 1.95 -9.58 21.30
N GLN A 125 2.58 -8.86 20.35
CA GLN A 125 3.99 -9.11 20.03
C GLN A 125 4.85 -8.80 21.27
N PRO A 126 5.56 -9.80 21.82
CA PRO A 126 6.60 -9.51 22.80
C PRO A 126 7.66 -8.65 22.12
N ASP A 127 8.20 -7.67 22.85
CA ASP A 127 9.54 -7.18 22.52
C ASP A 127 10.46 -8.41 22.39
N PRO A 128 11.23 -8.57 21.30
CA PRO A 128 12.17 -9.68 21.14
C PRO A 128 13.09 -9.89 22.36
N GLN A 129 13.28 -8.87 23.20
CA GLN A 129 14.06 -8.91 24.44
C GLN A 129 13.27 -9.30 25.69
N ALA A 130 11.92 -9.23 25.69
CA ALA A 130 11.11 -9.26 26.92
C ALA A 130 10.41 -10.60 27.23
N GLY A 131 10.42 -11.59 26.32
CA GLY A 131 9.96 -12.97 26.56
C GLY A 131 8.47 -13.18 26.90
N THR A 132 7.75 -12.15 27.38
CA THR A 132 6.32 -12.15 27.72
C THR A 132 5.65 -10.85 27.26
N PRO A 133 4.45 -10.90 26.63
CA PRO A 133 3.71 -9.71 26.25
C PRO A 133 3.29 -8.89 27.47
N ASP A 134 3.37 -7.56 27.39
CA ASP A 134 2.86 -6.66 28.44
C ASP A 134 1.35 -6.86 28.61
N PRO A 135 0.86 -7.30 29.78
CA PRO A 135 -0.57 -7.49 30.03
C PRO A 135 -1.42 -6.25 29.74
N ARG A 136 -0.84 -5.04 29.86
CA ARG A 136 -1.54 -3.78 29.55
C ARG A 136 -1.78 -3.62 28.06
N GLN A 137 -0.81 -4.00 27.21
CA GLN A 137 -0.97 -3.97 25.75
C GLN A 137 -2.01 -5.01 25.32
N VAL A 138 -1.96 -6.22 25.88
CA VAL A 138 -2.94 -7.27 25.59
C VAL A 138 -4.36 -6.81 25.93
N ALA A 139 -4.57 -6.22 27.11
CA ALA A 139 -5.87 -5.67 27.51
C ALA A 139 -6.35 -4.56 26.56
N LEU A 140 -5.43 -3.70 26.10
CA LEU A 140 -5.73 -2.64 25.14
C LEU A 140 -6.17 -3.18 23.77
N GLY A 141 -5.53 -4.26 23.29
CA GLY A 141 -5.94 -4.95 22.07
C GLY A 141 -7.31 -5.60 22.18
N GLN A 142 -7.63 -6.18 23.35
CA GLN A 142 -8.97 -6.72 23.63
C GLN A 142 -10.03 -5.62 23.59
N GLU A 143 -9.77 -4.47 24.23
CA GLU A 143 -10.68 -3.32 24.23
C GLU A 143 -10.92 -2.80 22.80
N LEU A 144 -9.87 -2.71 21.96
CA LEU A 144 -10.02 -2.32 20.55
C LEU A 144 -10.89 -3.31 19.78
N ASN A 145 -10.66 -4.61 19.96
CA ASN A 145 -11.46 -5.65 19.34
C ASN A 145 -12.94 -5.51 19.69
N ASP A 146 -13.25 -5.29 20.97
CA ASP A 146 -14.63 -5.12 21.45
C ASP A 146 -15.25 -3.84 20.87
N LYS A 147 -14.51 -2.71 20.85
CA LYS A 147 -14.99 -1.46 20.25
C LYS A 147 -15.30 -1.60 18.76
N LEU A 148 -14.41 -2.24 18.00
CA LEU A 148 -14.64 -2.49 16.58
C LEU A 148 -15.79 -3.48 16.36
N HIS A 149 -15.92 -4.51 17.19
CA HIS A 149 -17.03 -5.46 17.12
C HIS A 149 -18.39 -4.84 17.46
N ASN A 150 -18.44 -3.82 18.32
CA ASN A 150 -19.70 -3.16 18.69
C ASN A 150 -20.05 -1.96 17.79
N THR A 151 -19.10 -1.45 17.00
CA THR A 151 -19.31 -0.28 16.15
C THR A 151 -19.49 -0.69 14.68
N ILE A 152 -20.70 -1.17 14.32
CA ILE A 152 -21.05 -1.67 12.97
C ILE A 152 -20.64 -0.68 11.87
N ARG A 153 -20.82 0.62 12.13
CA ARG A 153 -20.41 1.67 11.19
C ARG A 153 -18.92 1.59 10.88
N ILE A 154 -18.04 1.31 11.82
CA ILE A 154 -16.59 1.32 11.55
C ILE A 154 -16.08 -0.02 11.03
N GLN A 155 -16.77 -1.12 11.31
CA GLN A 155 -16.37 -2.46 10.89
C GLN A 155 -16.04 -2.58 9.41
N THR A 156 -16.89 -2.04 8.54
CA THR A 156 -16.67 -2.15 7.09
C THR A 156 -15.45 -1.37 6.60
N LEU A 157 -14.91 -0.45 7.40
CA LEU A 157 -13.69 0.28 7.04
C LEU A 157 -12.46 -0.53 7.41
N VAL A 158 -12.49 -1.15 8.58
CA VAL A 158 -11.36 -1.93 9.13
C VAL A 158 -11.26 -3.33 8.52
N THR A 159 -12.13 -3.70 7.58
CA THR A 159 -11.87 -4.85 6.69
C THR A 159 -10.75 -4.55 5.69
N ASN A 160 -10.44 -3.28 5.43
CA ASN A 160 -9.25 -2.91 4.66
C ASN A 160 -8.00 -2.98 5.55
N PRO A 161 -7.00 -3.83 5.25
CA PRO A 161 -5.81 -3.99 6.09
C PRO A 161 -5.05 -2.69 6.39
N LEU A 162 -5.00 -1.75 5.43
CA LEU A 162 -4.36 -0.45 5.62
C LEU A 162 -5.13 0.38 6.67
N LEU A 163 -6.45 0.46 6.54
CA LEU A 163 -7.28 1.23 7.48
C LEU A 163 -7.30 0.59 8.87
N LEU A 164 -7.31 -0.75 8.96
CA LEU A 164 -7.16 -1.45 10.22
C LEU A 164 -5.84 -1.10 10.89
N SER A 165 -4.73 -1.09 10.14
CA SER A 165 -3.41 -0.74 10.67
C SER A 165 -3.39 0.70 11.21
N LEU A 166 -3.91 1.66 10.44
CA LEU A 166 -3.98 3.07 10.86
C LEU A 166 -4.89 3.26 12.07
N THR A 167 -6.04 2.58 12.08
CA THR A 167 -6.98 2.58 13.22
C THR A 167 -6.31 2.04 14.48
N THR A 168 -5.55 0.95 14.34
CA THR A 168 -4.80 0.33 15.43
C THR A 168 -3.73 1.26 15.98
N ILE A 169 -2.98 1.96 15.11
CA ILE A 169 -1.98 2.97 15.52
C ILE A 169 -2.64 4.15 16.25
N LEU A 170 -3.75 4.67 15.72
CA LEU A 170 -4.50 5.77 16.36
C LEU A 170 -4.98 5.36 17.75
N TYR A 171 -5.54 4.16 17.85
CA TYR A 171 -6.04 3.64 19.11
C TYR A 171 -4.92 3.43 20.14
N GLN A 172 -3.79 2.89 19.71
CA GLN A 172 -2.63 2.70 20.58
C GLN A 172 -2.09 4.02 21.15
N LYS A 173 -2.23 5.14 20.43
CA LYS A 173 -1.77 6.46 20.86
C LYS A 173 -2.78 7.22 21.71
N HIS A 174 -4.06 7.14 21.36
CA HIS A 174 -5.10 8.02 21.92
C HIS A 174 -6.12 7.30 22.79
N HIS A 175 -6.16 5.96 22.77
CA HIS A 175 -7.14 5.13 23.48
C HIS A 175 -8.61 5.46 23.16
N ASP A 176 -8.84 6.11 22.03
CA ASP A 176 -10.14 6.57 21.56
C ASP A 176 -10.35 6.20 20.09
N LEU A 177 -11.60 5.86 19.75
CA LEU A 177 -12.05 5.73 18.38
C LEU A 177 -13.25 6.65 18.15
N PRO A 178 -13.25 7.45 17.07
CA PRO A 178 -14.44 8.18 16.69
C PRO A 178 -15.57 7.19 16.38
N THR A 179 -16.83 7.63 16.47
CA THR A 179 -18.00 6.79 16.16
C THR A 179 -18.45 6.91 14.70
N ARG A 180 -18.05 7.99 14.01
CA ARG A 180 -18.36 8.24 12.60
C ARG A 180 -17.24 7.75 11.70
N ARG A 181 -17.62 7.09 10.59
CA ARG A 181 -16.72 6.65 9.52
C ARG A 181 -15.83 7.77 9.00
N VAL A 182 -16.45 8.92 8.74
CA VAL A 182 -15.78 10.11 8.18
C VAL A 182 -14.67 10.59 9.11
N ASP A 183 -14.93 10.67 10.41
CA ASP A 183 -13.94 11.14 11.38
C ASP A 183 -12.78 10.15 11.50
N LEU A 184 -13.05 8.84 11.44
CA LEU A 184 -11.99 7.84 11.39
C LEU A 184 -11.12 8.02 10.15
N TYR A 185 -11.73 8.19 8.97
CA TYR A 185 -11.00 8.49 7.74
C TYR A 185 -10.17 9.75 7.85
N LYS A 186 -10.73 10.85 8.34
CA LYS A 186 -9.99 12.11 8.53
C LYS A 186 -8.78 11.89 9.43
N ARG A 187 -8.94 11.20 10.57
CA ARG A 187 -7.82 10.87 11.47
C ARG A 187 -6.79 9.96 10.80
N CYS A 188 -7.20 8.94 10.05
CA CYS A 188 -6.30 8.06 9.31
C CYS A 188 -5.54 8.81 8.20
N SER A 189 -6.20 9.69 7.46
CA SER A 189 -5.59 10.54 6.44
C SER A 189 -4.58 11.51 7.05
N LYS A 190 -4.93 12.16 8.17
CA LYS A 190 -3.99 13.00 8.92
C LYS A 190 -2.78 12.18 9.40
N LEU A 191 -3.00 10.98 9.92
CA LEU A 191 -1.90 10.09 10.33
C LEU A 191 -1.00 9.68 9.15
N LEU A 192 -1.55 9.43 7.96
CA LEU A 192 -0.74 9.17 6.77
C LEU A 192 0.11 10.39 6.39
N LEU A 193 -0.47 11.59 6.41
CA LEU A 193 0.23 12.82 6.06
C LEU A 193 1.29 13.22 7.10
N GLU A 194 1.00 13.06 8.39
CA GLU A 194 1.91 13.39 9.50
C GLU A 194 2.97 12.31 9.73
N GLY A 195 2.60 11.05 9.56
CA GLY A 195 3.45 9.87 9.76
C GLY A 195 4.60 9.76 8.76
N TRP A 196 4.46 10.39 7.58
CA TRP A 196 5.50 10.47 6.57
C TRP A 196 6.78 11.18 7.04
N ASP A 197 6.71 12.01 8.09
CA ASP A 197 7.90 12.72 8.60
C ASP A 197 8.51 12.14 9.89
N LYS A 198 7.76 11.37 10.70
CA LYS A 198 8.21 11.10 12.09
C LYS A 198 8.13 9.67 12.58
N THR A 199 7.55 8.72 11.84
CA THR A 199 7.49 7.33 12.33
C THR A 199 8.05 6.37 11.29
N ARG A 200 9.29 5.94 11.51
CA ARG A 200 10.03 4.87 10.82
C ARG A 200 9.36 3.48 10.91
N LEU A 201 8.04 3.38 10.95
CA LEU A 201 7.30 2.12 11.08
C LEU A 201 6.73 1.59 9.76
N ILE A 202 6.77 2.38 8.67
CA ILE A 202 6.42 1.91 7.33
C ILE A 202 7.55 2.33 6.39
N LEU A 203 8.42 1.38 6.01
CA LEU A 203 9.51 1.59 5.06
C LEU A 203 8.94 1.86 3.66
N ARG A 204 8.67 3.12 3.32
CA ARG A 204 8.52 3.59 1.92
C ARG A 204 9.04 5.04 1.79
N PRO A 205 9.70 5.42 0.68
CA PRO A 205 10.11 6.81 0.44
C PRO A 205 8.89 7.72 0.25
N SER A 206 8.94 8.90 0.88
CA SER A 206 7.94 9.98 0.75
C SER A 206 7.80 10.42 -0.72
N ILE A 207 6.58 10.37 -1.26
CA ILE A 207 6.23 10.82 -2.64
C ILE A 207 5.99 12.35 -2.69
N LEU A 208 5.86 13.00 -1.54
CA LEU A 208 5.45 14.41 -1.40
C LEU A 208 6.58 15.21 -0.77
N ASP A 209 6.87 16.37 -1.35
CA ASP A 209 7.84 17.32 -0.80
C ASP A 209 7.26 18.10 0.40
N THR A 210 8.13 18.84 1.09
CA THR A 210 7.79 19.61 2.30
C THR A 210 6.78 20.73 2.05
N ASP A 211 6.78 21.33 0.85
CA ASP A 211 5.91 22.45 0.50
C ASP A 211 4.49 21.96 0.16
N GLN A 212 4.36 20.81 -0.51
CA GLN A 212 3.09 20.14 -0.76
C GLN A 212 2.42 19.66 0.54
N LYS A 213 3.22 19.23 1.53
CA LYS A 213 2.75 18.87 2.88
C LYS A 213 2.21 20.08 3.65
N GLU A 214 2.83 21.24 3.51
CA GLU A 214 2.39 22.48 4.16
C GLU A 214 1.13 23.06 3.50
N GLN A 215 0.99 22.90 2.18
CA GLN A 215 -0.27 23.16 1.47
C GLN A 215 -1.37 22.19 1.90
N LEU A 216 -1.13 20.89 1.99
CA LEU A 216 -2.13 19.90 2.41
C LEU A 216 -2.57 20.10 3.87
N ARG A 217 -1.66 20.48 4.78
CA ARG A 217 -2.00 20.85 6.18
C ARG A 217 -2.92 22.06 6.28
N ARG A 218 -2.78 23.03 5.36
CA ARG A 218 -3.69 24.19 5.28
C ARG A 218 -5.05 23.85 4.67
N THR A 219 -5.21 22.65 4.12
CA THR A 219 -6.37 22.29 3.32
C THR A 219 -7.10 21.11 3.97
N ASP A 220 -7.59 21.30 5.19
CA ASP A 220 -8.60 20.40 5.80
C ASP A 220 -9.78 20.18 4.81
N CYS A 221 -10.09 21.18 3.98
CA CYS A 221 -11.10 21.04 2.92
C CYS A 221 -10.72 20.08 1.77
N LEU A 222 -9.43 19.75 1.57
CA LEU A 222 -9.01 18.79 0.54
C LEU A 222 -9.18 17.35 1.02
N ILE A 223 -8.93 17.10 2.31
CA ILE A 223 -9.24 15.82 2.95
C ILE A 223 -10.76 15.61 2.90
N ASP A 224 -11.53 16.64 3.20
CA ASP A 224 -12.99 16.58 3.14
C ASP A 224 -13.50 16.36 1.71
N HIS A 225 -12.88 17.02 0.72
CA HIS A 225 -13.20 16.82 -0.69
C HIS A 225 -12.83 15.42 -1.22
N ILE A 226 -11.69 14.87 -0.80
CA ILE A 226 -11.27 13.50 -1.18
C ILE A 226 -12.19 12.46 -0.53
N VAL A 227 -12.56 12.64 0.74
CA VAL A 227 -13.51 11.76 1.43
C VAL A 227 -14.89 11.83 0.77
N TYR A 228 -15.33 13.02 0.36
CA TYR A 228 -16.57 13.24 -0.41
C TYR A 228 -16.57 12.50 -1.74
N GLN A 229 -15.53 12.69 -2.56
CA GLN A 229 -15.40 12.07 -3.89
C GLN A 229 -15.29 10.54 -3.83
N LEU A 230 -14.62 9.97 -2.82
CA LEU A 230 -14.41 8.52 -2.71
C LEU A 230 -15.63 7.76 -2.18
N TYR A 231 -16.53 8.41 -1.42
CA TYR A 231 -17.63 7.72 -0.73
C TYR A 231 -19.03 8.25 -1.06
N GLY A 232 -19.17 9.28 -1.90
CA GLY A 232 -20.47 9.74 -2.40
C GLY A 232 -21.42 10.22 -1.30
N LEU A 233 -20.89 10.77 -0.21
CA LEU A 233 -21.69 11.33 0.89
C LEU A 233 -22.34 12.64 0.43
N THR A 234 -23.61 12.86 0.76
CA THR A 234 -24.35 14.08 0.39
C THR A 234 -23.99 15.26 1.31
N GLU A 235 -24.09 16.50 0.81
CA GLU A 235 -23.79 17.74 1.57
C GLU A 235 -24.48 17.80 2.95
N ASP A 236 -25.66 17.20 3.09
CA ASP A 236 -26.42 17.13 4.36
C ASP A 236 -25.71 16.35 5.48
N GLU A 237 -24.81 15.41 5.17
CA GLU A 237 -24.05 14.65 6.18
C GLU A 237 -22.82 15.42 6.71
N ILE A 238 -22.43 16.49 5.99
CA ILE A 238 -21.32 17.40 6.35
C ILE A 238 -21.81 18.54 7.24
N ALA A 239 -23.06 19.02 7.08
CA ALA A 239 -23.61 20.09 7.93
C ALA A 239 -23.58 19.77 9.44
N ILE A 240 -23.56 18.48 9.80
CA ILE A 240 -23.46 18.02 11.21
C ILE A 240 -22.02 18.10 11.75
N VAL A 241 -21.00 18.25 10.90
CA VAL A 241 -19.58 18.40 11.31
C VAL A 241 -19.24 19.82 11.78
N GLU A 242 -19.96 20.84 11.29
CA GLU A 242 -19.63 22.25 11.61
C GLU A 242 -20.47 22.88 12.72
N GLY A 243 -21.42 22.16 13.33
CA GLY A 243 -22.15 22.69 14.49
C GLY A 243 -22.89 24.01 14.23
N ASN A 244 -23.28 24.30 12.98
CA ASN A 244 -24.20 25.38 12.66
C ASN A 244 -25.59 24.81 12.38
N VAL A 245 -26.33 24.59 13.46
CA VAL A 245 -27.80 24.70 13.43
C VAL A 245 -28.16 25.96 14.21
N GLN A 246 -28.37 27.04 13.46
CA GLN A 246 -29.51 27.94 13.61
C GLN A 246 -29.92 28.44 12.23
#